data_AF-A0A7S2U4M9-F1
#
_entry.id   AF-A0A7S2U4M9-F1
#
_cell.length_a   1.000
_cell.length_b   1.000
_cell.length_c   1.000
_cell.angle_alpha   90.00
_cell.angle_beta   90.00
_cell.angle_gamma   90.00
#
_symmetry.space_group_name_H-M   'P 1'
#
loop_
_entity.id
_entity.type
_entity.pdbx_description
1 polymer ?
#
loop_
_entity_poly.entity_id
_entity_poly.type
_entity_poly.pdbx_seq_one_letter_code
_entity_poly.pdbx_strand_id
1 'polypeptide(L)'
;VKITAKARKRRDAASKLIRALKEFRVRGVVTNKSFLLNVLENDQFMNGTVDTSFIAANPYLLEPLKEKDRAQKLLHYIGDVIVNGPPKSLGAVGTPPSPIDPIIPTIEPKPKTKPSLKEIFDTNGPEAFAKAVRQNEGLLITDTTWRDAHQSLLATRLRTIDILNIAPATSVALRNAYSIENWGGATFDVCMRFLKECPWDRLAAMREAVPDIPFQMLLRGANAVGYTSYPDNVVYEFCQVAKDTGMDVFRVFDSVNYIENMKLGIDAVGQAGGIVEAACCYTGDVSDPNRGQYTLEYYLNFVRELEALGIHVLAIKDMAGLLKPEAAKLLVGSIREEFPNLPIHVHTHDTAGTGVASMLACAHAGADAVDAATDAMSGLTSQPSLGAIVASTQGSKLETGIDLKEVSALNEYWEECRGLYAPFESGQKSGSADVYIHEMPGGQYTNLLFQSNQLGLTGQWSQVKKAYATANRLLGDIIKVTPSSKVTGDLAQFIVANNLSEAEVIERASTLSFPTSVVEYFQGYLGIPPFGFPEPLRTRVLRGKTIEGTNGLTQFEGRPGADLAPFDFDTERSKLEQKWGPTSEEYSHNFTVRDVDLLSHAMYPAVFDE
;
A
#
# COMPACT_ATOMS: atom_id res chain seq x y z
N VAL A 1 51.49 13.91 -1.38
CA VAL A 1 51.94 14.08 0.03
C VAL A 1 52.67 12.81 0.46
N LYS A 2 53.67 12.89 1.35
CA LYS A 2 54.31 11.71 1.97
C LYS A 2 53.82 11.59 3.41
N ILE A 3 53.43 10.39 3.84
CA ILE A 3 52.95 10.11 5.21
C ILE A 3 53.95 9.20 5.89
N THR A 4 54.41 9.59 7.09
CA THR A 4 55.36 8.82 7.89
C THR A 4 54.76 8.61 9.28
N ALA A 5 54.85 7.39 9.81
CA ALA A 5 54.49 7.08 11.19
C ALA A 5 55.62 6.34 11.90
N LYS A 6 55.73 6.54 13.22
CA LYS A 6 56.70 5.86 14.08
C LYS A 6 56.00 5.22 15.28
N ALA A 7 56.44 4.02 15.62
CA ALA A 7 56.09 3.31 16.84
C ALA A 7 57.21 2.34 17.23
N ARG A 8 57.12 1.72 18.41
CA ARG A 8 58.10 0.72 18.87
C ARG A 8 57.96 -0.61 18.12
N LYS A 9 56.74 -0.97 17.71
CA LYS A 9 56.45 -2.19 16.94
C LYS A 9 56.00 -1.82 15.51
N ARG A 10 56.33 -2.69 14.54
CA ARG A 10 55.95 -2.53 13.13
C ARG A 10 54.42 -2.44 12.95
N ARG A 11 53.67 -3.30 13.64
CA ARG A 11 52.19 -3.29 13.63
C ARG A 11 51.63 -1.97 14.12
N ASP A 12 52.14 -1.42 15.22
CA ASP A 12 51.67 -0.14 15.75
C ASP A 12 51.96 1.03 14.79
N ALA A 13 53.10 1.00 14.08
CA ALA A 13 53.43 2.01 13.07
C ALA A 13 52.52 1.89 11.84
N ALA A 14 52.25 0.67 11.37
CA ALA A 14 51.31 0.40 10.28
C ALA A 14 49.88 0.81 10.66
N SER A 15 49.40 0.49 11.87
CA SER A 15 48.08 0.92 12.33
C SER A 15 47.93 2.45 12.34
N LYS A 16 48.99 3.19 12.69
CA LYS A 16 48.98 4.66 12.57
C LYS A 16 48.91 5.13 11.11
N LEU A 17 49.60 4.46 10.18
CA LEU A 17 49.52 4.75 8.75
C LEU A 17 48.15 4.42 8.16
N ILE A 18 47.58 3.26 8.49
CA ILE A 18 46.24 2.85 8.08
C ILE A 18 45.22 3.86 8.60
N ARG A 19 45.30 4.25 9.89
CA ARG A 19 44.44 5.30 10.46
C ARG A 19 44.58 6.60 9.68
N ALA A 20 45.81 7.08 9.45
CA ALA A 20 46.05 8.31 8.72
C ALA A 20 45.52 8.27 7.27
N LEU A 21 45.70 7.14 6.58
CA LEU A 21 45.18 6.93 5.23
C LEU A 21 43.64 6.86 5.21
N LYS A 22 43.02 6.17 6.18
CA LYS A 22 41.55 6.10 6.35
C LYS A 22 40.95 7.44 6.78
N GLU A 23 41.71 8.30 7.46
CA GLU A 23 41.31 9.67 7.85
C GLU A 23 41.48 10.66 6.67
N PHE A 24 42.45 10.41 5.79
CA PHE A 24 42.72 11.25 4.63
C PHE A 24 41.50 11.35 3.69
N ARG A 25 41.16 12.57 3.28
CA ARG A 25 40.09 12.87 2.31
C ARG A 25 40.68 13.67 1.17
N VAL A 26 40.79 13.05 0.00
CA VAL A 26 41.17 13.70 -1.26
C VAL A 26 40.01 13.52 -2.22
N ARG A 27 39.51 14.62 -2.78
CA ARG A 27 38.39 14.62 -3.74
C ARG A 27 38.86 15.29 -5.03
N GLY A 28 38.29 14.88 -6.16
CA GLY A 28 38.58 15.45 -7.48
C GLY A 28 39.72 14.78 -8.27
N VAL A 29 40.51 13.90 -7.63
CA VAL A 29 41.56 13.10 -8.29
C VAL A 29 41.62 11.69 -7.70
N VAL A 30 41.97 10.70 -8.52
CA VAL A 30 42.21 9.33 -8.06
C VAL A 30 43.57 9.28 -7.33
N THR A 31 43.64 8.51 -6.25
CA THR A 31 44.87 8.35 -5.45
C THR A 31 45.24 6.88 -5.28
N ASN A 32 46.50 6.61 -4.94
CA ASN A 32 46.99 5.27 -4.62
C ASN A 32 46.66 4.83 -3.18
N LYS A 33 45.73 5.49 -2.49
CA LYS A 33 45.35 5.20 -1.09
C LYS A 33 44.94 3.73 -0.90
N SER A 34 44.08 3.22 -1.79
CA SER A 34 43.59 1.84 -1.70
C SER A 34 44.72 0.81 -1.79
N PHE A 35 45.64 0.99 -2.73
CA PHE A 35 46.85 0.17 -2.85
C PHE A 35 47.69 0.21 -1.57
N LEU A 36 47.94 1.40 -1.01
CA LEU A 36 48.72 1.53 0.23
C LEU A 36 48.04 0.84 1.42
N LEU A 37 46.71 0.90 1.51
CA LEU A 37 45.94 0.20 2.54
C LEU A 37 46.04 -1.31 2.36
N ASN A 38 45.85 -1.83 1.14
CA ASN A 38 45.99 -3.25 0.84
C ASN A 38 47.39 -3.78 1.23
N VAL A 39 48.44 -3.02 0.93
CA VAL A 39 49.82 -3.38 1.31
C VAL A 39 49.99 -3.38 2.83
N LEU A 40 49.45 -2.38 3.53
CA LEU A 40 49.57 -2.27 5.00
C LEU A 40 48.71 -3.28 5.76
N GLU A 41 47.68 -3.84 5.13
CA GLU A 41 46.80 -4.87 5.69
C GLU A 41 47.24 -6.30 5.30
N ASN A 42 48.23 -6.46 4.42
CA ASN A 42 48.77 -7.75 4.00
C ASN A 42 49.73 -8.37 5.03
N ASP A 43 49.52 -9.64 5.37
CA ASP A 43 50.31 -10.35 6.38
C ASP A 43 51.80 -10.51 6.03
N GLN A 44 52.15 -10.74 4.76
CA GLN A 44 53.55 -10.86 4.33
C GLN A 44 54.28 -9.54 4.57
N PHE A 45 53.65 -8.42 4.19
CA PHE A 45 54.19 -7.08 4.43
C PHE A 45 54.29 -6.76 5.92
N MET A 46 53.30 -7.18 6.72
CA MET A 46 53.25 -6.93 8.15
C MET A 46 54.24 -7.76 8.95
N ASN A 47 54.54 -8.98 8.50
CA ASN A 47 55.55 -9.86 9.10
C ASN A 47 56.96 -9.59 8.55
N GLY A 48 57.09 -8.74 7.51
CA GLY A 48 58.37 -8.36 6.92
C GLY A 48 58.97 -9.43 6.01
N THR A 49 58.18 -10.41 5.59
CA THR A 49 58.56 -11.52 4.71
C THR A 49 58.29 -11.16 3.25
N VAL A 50 58.86 -10.06 2.77
CA VAL A 50 58.65 -9.53 1.42
C VAL A 50 59.98 -9.31 0.71
N ASP A 51 60.00 -9.51 -0.60
CA ASP A 51 61.13 -9.20 -1.49
C ASP A 51 60.68 -8.28 -2.64
N THR A 52 61.53 -8.07 -3.64
CA THR A 52 61.25 -7.21 -4.78
C THR A 52 60.12 -7.72 -5.68
N SER A 53 59.72 -8.99 -5.55
CA SER A 53 58.63 -9.62 -6.31
C SER A 53 57.27 -9.52 -5.62
N PHE A 54 57.20 -9.08 -4.36
CA PHE A 54 56.00 -9.11 -3.51
C PHE A 54 54.73 -8.58 -4.19
N ILE A 55 54.79 -7.41 -4.82
CA ILE A 55 53.61 -6.81 -5.47
C ILE A 55 53.18 -7.64 -6.68
N ALA A 56 54.13 -8.12 -7.49
CA ALA A 56 53.83 -8.96 -8.66
C ALA A 56 53.24 -10.32 -8.26
N ALA A 57 53.67 -10.87 -7.11
CA ALA A 57 53.14 -12.10 -6.55
C ALA A 57 51.77 -11.93 -5.87
N ASN A 58 51.34 -10.69 -5.60
CA ASN A 58 50.07 -10.38 -4.92
C ASN A 58 49.27 -9.34 -5.75
N PRO A 59 48.78 -9.69 -6.96
CA PRO A 59 48.14 -8.74 -7.86
C PRO A 59 46.86 -8.10 -7.29
N TYR A 60 46.16 -8.79 -6.39
CA TYR A 60 44.98 -8.26 -5.68
C TYR A 60 45.28 -6.99 -4.86
N LEU A 61 46.54 -6.72 -4.52
CA LEU A 61 46.92 -5.47 -3.84
C LEU A 61 46.61 -4.22 -4.67
N LEU A 62 46.56 -4.37 -6.00
CA LEU A 62 46.24 -3.30 -6.94
C LEU A 62 44.73 -3.09 -7.11
N GLU A 63 43.89 -4.00 -6.59
CA GLU A 63 42.44 -3.86 -6.65
C GLU A 63 41.99 -2.70 -5.75
N PRO A 64 41.16 -1.78 -6.25
CA PRO A 64 40.67 -0.68 -5.45
C PRO A 64 39.78 -1.21 -4.32
N LEU A 65 40.06 -0.78 -3.09
CA LEU A 65 39.15 -0.97 -1.96
C LEU A 65 37.78 -0.40 -2.30
N LYS A 66 36.74 -1.22 -2.16
CA LYS A 66 35.34 -0.84 -2.36
C LYS A 66 34.88 0.07 -1.22
N GLU A 67 35.10 1.39 -1.34
CA GLU A 67 34.56 2.38 -0.38
C GLU A 67 33.10 2.73 -0.74
N LYS A 68 32.21 2.74 0.26
CA LYS A 68 30.82 3.17 0.07
C LYS A 68 30.75 4.70 -0.05
N ASP A 69 30.61 5.23 -1.25
CA ASP A 69 30.51 6.68 -1.51
C ASP A 69 29.10 7.26 -1.24
N ARG A 70 28.58 7.02 -0.03
CA ARG A 70 27.21 7.41 0.35
C ARG A 70 27.02 8.93 0.37
N ALA A 71 27.99 9.66 0.90
CA ALA A 71 27.89 11.11 1.04
C ALA A 71 27.88 11.83 -0.31
N GLN A 72 28.70 11.40 -1.28
CA GLN A 72 28.70 12.00 -2.61
C GLN A 72 27.41 11.70 -3.36
N LYS A 73 26.89 10.47 -3.27
CA LYS A 73 25.58 10.11 -3.86
C LYS A 73 24.45 10.98 -3.31
N LEU A 74 24.42 11.19 -1.99
CA LEU A 74 23.43 12.08 -1.36
C LEU A 74 23.59 13.53 -1.80
N LEU A 75 24.81 14.06 -1.82
CA LEU A 75 25.08 15.42 -2.30
C LEU A 75 24.73 15.61 -3.77
N HIS A 76 24.96 14.59 -4.60
CA HIS A 76 24.56 14.60 -6.00
C HIS A 76 23.04 14.67 -6.13
N TYR A 77 22.30 13.83 -5.40
CA TYR A 77 20.84 13.87 -5.37
C TYR A 77 20.31 15.23 -4.90
N ILE A 78 20.82 15.77 -3.79
CA ILE A 78 20.42 17.10 -3.28
C ILE A 78 20.72 18.19 -4.32
N GLY A 79 21.92 18.17 -4.91
CA GLY A 79 22.32 19.13 -5.93
C GLY A 79 21.44 19.05 -7.18
N ASP A 80 21.11 17.85 -7.64
CA ASP A 80 20.22 17.62 -8.78
C ASP A 80 18.82 18.16 -8.50
N VAL A 81 18.23 17.83 -7.34
CA VAL A 81 16.90 18.33 -6.95
C VAL A 81 16.87 19.86 -6.79
N ILE A 82 17.94 20.47 -6.26
CA ILE A 82 18.02 21.94 -6.13
C ILE A 82 18.05 22.61 -7.52
N VAL A 83 18.80 22.05 -8.47
CA VAL A 83 19.01 22.65 -9.80
C VAL A 83 17.83 22.35 -10.74
N ASN A 84 17.39 21.10 -10.77
CA ASN A 84 16.42 20.59 -11.74
C ASN A 84 14.99 20.48 -11.18
N GLY A 85 14.83 20.62 -9.86
CA GLY A 85 13.57 20.36 -9.17
C GLY A 85 13.30 18.85 -9.00
N PRO A 86 12.15 18.49 -8.40
CA PRO A 86 11.73 17.10 -8.31
C PRO A 86 11.44 16.52 -9.73
N PRO A 87 11.71 15.22 -9.95
CA PRO A 87 11.35 14.55 -11.21
C PRO A 87 9.88 14.75 -11.58
N LYS A 88 9.60 15.12 -12.84
CA LYS A 88 8.23 15.31 -13.32
C LYS A 88 7.35 14.06 -13.15
N SER A 89 7.96 12.88 -13.19
CA SER A 89 7.29 11.59 -12.96
C SER A 89 6.67 11.47 -11.57
N LEU A 90 7.13 12.24 -10.57
CA LEU A 90 6.53 12.24 -9.22
C LEU A 90 5.11 12.80 -9.22
N GLY A 91 4.76 13.64 -10.21
CA GLY A 91 3.45 14.27 -10.29
C GLY A 91 3.24 15.43 -9.30
N ALA A 92 4.31 16.00 -8.76
CA ALA A 92 4.26 17.18 -7.90
C ALA A 92 3.84 18.42 -8.73
N VAL A 93 2.58 18.85 -8.59
CA VAL A 93 1.99 19.95 -9.38
C VAL A 93 1.36 21.06 -8.54
N GLY A 94 1.24 20.85 -7.23
CA GLY A 94 0.69 21.80 -6.27
C GLY A 94 1.70 22.87 -5.82
N THR A 95 1.36 23.54 -4.71
CA THR A 95 2.24 24.55 -4.11
C THR A 95 3.51 23.90 -3.54
N PRO A 96 4.63 24.64 -3.43
CA PRO A 96 5.85 24.12 -2.82
C PRO A 96 5.62 23.55 -1.40
N PRO A 97 6.44 22.58 -0.96
CA PRO A 97 6.41 22.07 0.40
C PRO A 97 6.56 23.19 1.44
N SER A 98 5.93 23.00 2.60
CA SER A 98 6.16 23.84 3.78
C SER A 98 7.64 23.85 4.16
N PRO A 99 8.22 25.00 4.53
CA PRO A 99 9.58 25.08 5.07
C PRO A 99 9.65 24.77 6.57
N ILE A 100 8.53 24.46 7.20
CA ILE A 100 8.41 24.21 8.65
C ILE A 100 8.55 22.71 8.88
N ASP A 101 9.52 22.32 9.71
CA ASP A 101 9.68 20.95 10.17
C ASP A 101 8.61 20.61 11.22
N PRO A 102 7.93 19.46 11.13
CA PRO A 102 6.90 19.07 12.10
C PRO A 102 7.46 18.84 13.51
N ILE A 103 6.75 19.31 14.53
CA ILE A 103 7.09 19.09 15.93
C ILE A 103 6.63 17.69 16.36
N ILE A 104 7.58 16.85 16.79
CA ILE A 104 7.29 15.51 17.29
C ILE A 104 6.80 15.60 18.75
N PRO A 105 5.56 15.19 19.06
CA PRO A 105 5.03 15.20 20.41
C PRO A 105 5.70 14.12 21.27
N THR A 106 5.81 14.40 22.58
CA THR A 106 6.18 13.38 23.57
C THR A 106 4.94 13.02 24.38
N ILE A 107 4.55 11.74 24.34
CA ILE A 107 3.41 11.20 25.09
C ILE A 107 3.93 10.17 26.08
N GLU A 108 3.67 10.40 27.37
CA GLU A 108 4.17 9.54 28.44
C GLU A 108 3.40 8.20 28.47
N PRO A 109 4.10 7.05 28.48
CA PRO A 109 3.45 5.76 28.52
C PRO A 109 2.73 5.53 29.85
N LYS A 110 1.44 5.19 29.77
CA LYS A 110 0.64 4.77 30.94
C LYS A 110 0.92 3.28 31.25
N PRO A 111 0.82 2.82 32.52
CA PRO A 111 0.95 1.40 32.86
C PRO A 111 -0.02 0.50 32.07
N LYS A 112 0.45 -0.66 31.58
CA LYS A 112 -0.42 -1.69 30.98
C LYS A 112 -1.33 -2.31 32.05
N THR A 113 -2.65 -2.27 31.82
CA THR A 113 -3.67 -2.84 32.71
C THR A 113 -4.32 -4.12 32.16
N LYS A 114 -4.30 -4.29 30.84
CA LYS A 114 -4.76 -5.48 30.12
C LYS A 114 -3.81 -5.79 28.94
N PRO A 115 -3.74 -7.05 28.48
CA PRO A 115 -3.02 -7.38 27.26
C PRO A 115 -3.57 -6.61 26.06
N SER A 116 -2.71 -6.19 25.14
CA SER A 116 -3.13 -5.62 23.87
C SER A 116 -3.67 -6.70 22.93
N LEU A 117 -4.40 -6.30 21.89
CA LEU A 117 -4.86 -7.24 20.85
C LEU A 117 -3.69 -7.92 20.13
N LYS A 118 -2.55 -7.22 19.99
CA LYS A 118 -1.32 -7.81 19.43
C LYS A 118 -0.74 -8.90 20.33
N GLU A 119 -0.66 -8.64 21.64
CA GLU A 119 -0.17 -9.63 22.60
C GLU A 119 -1.07 -10.88 22.64
N ILE A 120 -2.40 -10.69 22.56
CA ILE A 120 -3.37 -11.78 22.46
C ILE A 120 -3.14 -12.59 21.18
N PHE A 121 -2.99 -11.91 20.04
CA PHE A 121 -2.72 -12.57 18.77
C PHE A 121 -1.42 -13.38 18.80
N ASP A 122 -0.32 -12.78 19.27
CA ASP A 122 0.98 -13.45 19.32
C ASP A 122 0.99 -14.68 20.23
N THR A 123 0.22 -14.63 21.32
CA THR A 123 0.21 -15.70 22.33
C THR A 123 -0.81 -16.79 22.02
N ASN A 124 -1.95 -16.42 21.42
CA ASN A 124 -3.13 -17.28 21.34
C ASN A 124 -3.72 -17.44 19.93
N GLY A 125 -3.15 -16.78 18.92
CA GLY A 125 -3.54 -16.94 17.53
C GLY A 125 -4.74 -16.09 17.09
N PRO A 126 -5.11 -16.19 15.80
CA PRO A 126 -6.09 -15.30 15.17
C PRO A 126 -7.53 -15.50 15.67
N GLU A 127 -7.92 -16.71 16.11
CA GLU A 127 -9.25 -16.97 16.68
C GLU A 127 -9.41 -16.30 18.05
N ALA A 128 -8.33 -16.30 18.85
CA ALA A 128 -8.32 -15.61 20.14
C ALA A 128 -8.38 -14.08 19.95
N PHE A 129 -7.71 -13.57 18.93
CA PHE A 129 -7.85 -12.17 18.51
C PHE A 129 -9.31 -11.83 18.16
N ALA A 130 -9.94 -12.59 17.26
CA ALA A 130 -11.32 -12.36 16.84
C ALA A 130 -12.29 -12.39 18.04
N LYS A 131 -12.10 -13.37 18.94
CA LYS A 131 -12.87 -13.46 20.18
C LYS A 131 -12.67 -12.24 21.07
N ALA A 132 -11.42 -11.78 21.23
CA ALA A 132 -11.11 -10.60 22.05
C ALA A 132 -11.73 -9.32 21.47
N VAL A 133 -11.73 -9.16 20.14
CA VAL A 133 -12.42 -8.06 19.45
C VAL A 133 -13.91 -8.09 19.76
N ARG A 134 -14.57 -9.23 19.59
CA ARG A 134 -16.02 -9.37 19.86
C ARG A 134 -16.38 -9.15 21.34
N GLN A 135 -15.47 -9.50 22.25
CA GLN A 135 -15.65 -9.32 23.70
C GLN A 135 -15.27 -7.93 24.19
N ASN A 136 -14.71 -7.06 23.33
CA ASN A 136 -14.33 -5.72 23.73
C ASN A 136 -15.57 -4.89 24.12
N GLU A 137 -15.50 -4.22 25.26
CA GLU A 137 -16.48 -3.21 25.64
C GLU A 137 -16.13 -1.89 24.93
N GLY A 138 -17.07 -1.34 24.18
CA GLY A 138 -16.88 -0.11 23.41
C GLY A 138 -16.48 -0.33 21.95
N LEU A 139 -16.27 0.76 21.22
CA LEU A 139 -15.92 0.74 19.80
C LEU A 139 -14.39 0.75 19.64
N LEU A 140 -13.84 -0.21 18.89
CA LEU A 140 -12.44 -0.16 18.50
C LEU A 140 -12.24 0.71 17.25
N ILE A 141 -11.05 1.29 17.10
CA ILE A 141 -10.69 2.11 15.94
C ILE A 141 -9.46 1.52 15.26
N THR A 142 -9.49 1.45 13.94
CA THR A 142 -8.29 1.32 13.11
C THR A 142 -7.87 2.68 12.59
N ASP A 143 -6.61 3.05 12.81
CA ASP A 143 -6.04 4.26 12.23
C ASP A 143 -5.50 3.97 10.82
N THR A 144 -6.02 4.65 9.80
CA THR A 144 -5.60 4.52 8.40
C THR A 144 -4.62 5.58 7.94
N THR A 145 -4.14 6.44 8.86
CA THR A 145 -3.27 7.57 8.55
C THR A 145 -2.01 7.15 7.79
N TRP A 146 -1.44 5.98 8.10
CA TRP A 146 -0.18 5.50 7.51
C TRP A 146 -0.36 4.79 6.16
N ARG A 147 -1.60 4.59 5.69
CA ARG A 147 -1.90 3.90 4.42
C ARG A 147 -2.97 4.62 3.60
N ASP A 148 -4.25 4.45 3.93
CA ASP A 148 -5.33 4.89 3.04
C ASP A 148 -5.52 6.40 3.00
N ALA A 149 -5.23 7.08 4.10
CA ALA A 149 -5.44 8.52 4.21
C ALA A 149 -4.57 9.28 3.20
N HIS A 150 -3.25 9.03 3.22
CA HIS A 150 -2.34 9.65 2.27
C HIS A 150 -2.45 9.06 0.86
N GLN A 151 -2.91 7.82 0.70
CA GLN A 151 -3.28 7.28 -0.61
C GLN A 151 -4.43 8.08 -1.25
N SER A 152 -5.39 8.52 -0.44
CA SER A 152 -6.58 9.26 -0.89
C SER A 152 -6.30 10.76 -1.10
N LEU A 153 -5.51 11.36 -0.21
CA LEU A 153 -5.26 12.81 -0.18
C LEU A 153 -4.00 13.23 -0.93
N LEU A 154 -2.92 12.43 -0.84
CA LEU A 154 -1.56 12.83 -1.20
C LEU A 154 -0.93 11.89 -2.23
N ALA A 155 -1.76 11.21 -3.04
CA ALA A 155 -1.31 10.24 -4.05
C ALA A 155 -0.32 9.19 -3.51
N THR A 156 -0.49 8.76 -2.25
CA THR A 156 0.34 7.75 -1.57
C THR A 156 1.79 8.20 -1.33
N ARG A 157 2.07 9.50 -1.32
CA ARG A 157 3.46 10.01 -1.29
C ARG A 157 4.09 10.10 0.10
N LEU A 158 3.38 9.71 1.16
CA LEU A 158 3.91 9.77 2.53
C LEU A 158 5.13 8.85 2.69
N ARG A 159 6.21 9.40 3.23
CA ARG A 159 7.53 8.77 3.32
C ARG A 159 7.77 8.07 4.65
N THR A 160 8.69 7.10 4.63
CA THR A 160 9.04 6.30 5.81
C THR A 160 9.51 7.17 6.97
N ILE A 161 10.31 8.20 6.70
CA ILE A 161 10.89 9.05 7.74
C ILE A 161 9.84 9.75 8.58
N ASP A 162 8.78 10.28 7.97
CA ASP A 162 7.74 11.02 8.66
C ASP A 162 6.85 10.09 9.49
N ILE A 163 6.57 8.89 8.97
CA ILE A 163 5.86 7.86 9.73
C ILE A 163 6.68 7.42 10.96
N LEU A 164 7.98 7.17 10.80
CA LEU A 164 8.84 6.73 11.90
C LEU A 164 9.04 7.81 12.97
N ASN A 165 9.05 9.09 12.58
CA ASN A 165 9.20 10.19 13.53
C ASN A 165 8.06 10.24 14.56
N ILE A 166 6.82 9.94 14.14
CA ILE A 166 5.63 9.96 15.00
C ILE A 166 5.26 8.60 15.59
N ALA A 167 5.88 7.52 15.11
CA ALA A 167 5.58 6.15 15.54
C ALA A 167 5.65 5.92 17.06
N PRO A 168 6.65 6.43 17.80
CA PRO A 168 6.71 6.24 19.26
C PRO A 168 5.51 6.86 20.00
N ALA A 169 5.11 8.08 19.63
CA ALA A 169 3.96 8.75 20.22
C ALA A 169 2.65 8.03 19.85
N THR A 170 2.55 7.57 18.60
CA THR A 170 1.39 6.80 18.09
C THR A 170 1.23 5.48 18.86
N SER A 171 2.34 4.77 19.12
CA SER A 171 2.37 3.53 19.91
C SER A 171 1.73 3.68 21.29
N VAL A 172 1.93 4.85 21.93
CA VAL A 172 1.36 5.15 23.24
C VAL A 172 -0.10 5.58 23.13
N ALA A 173 -0.39 6.57 22.28
CA ALA A 173 -1.71 7.19 22.16
C ALA A 173 -2.78 6.22 21.64
N LEU A 174 -2.41 5.35 20.71
CA LEU A 174 -3.32 4.40 20.06
C LEU A 174 -3.20 2.98 20.61
N ARG A 175 -2.67 2.80 21.83
CA ARG A 175 -2.50 1.50 22.48
C ARG A 175 -3.75 0.62 22.58
N ASN A 176 -4.95 1.22 22.49
CA ASN A 176 -6.25 0.54 22.53
C ASN A 176 -6.90 0.41 21.14
N ALA A 177 -6.20 0.78 20.07
CA ALA A 177 -6.67 0.63 18.69
C ALA A 177 -6.85 -0.85 18.32
N TYR A 178 -7.77 -1.11 17.40
CA TYR A 178 -7.89 -2.41 16.73
C TYR A 178 -6.61 -2.72 15.96
N SER A 179 -6.16 -1.77 15.14
CA SER A 179 -4.93 -1.87 14.34
C SER A 179 -4.46 -0.49 13.88
N ILE A 180 -3.24 -0.45 13.34
CA ILE A 180 -2.79 0.63 12.46
C ILE A 180 -2.69 0.05 11.06
N GLU A 181 -3.46 0.60 10.13
CA GLU A 181 -3.33 0.25 8.73
C GLU A 181 -2.18 1.03 8.09
N ASN A 182 -1.12 0.31 7.72
CA ASN A 182 0.15 0.93 7.35
C ASN A 182 0.80 0.34 6.09
N TRP A 183 0.16 -0.63 5.44
CA TRP A 183 0.79 -1.36 4.35
C TRP A 183 -0.21 -1.91 3.32
N GLY A 184 0.30 -2.42 2.21
CA GLY A 184 -0.53 -2.87 1.08
C GLY A 184 -1.21 -1.71 0.34
N GLY A 185 -2.23 -2.02 -0.45
CA GLY A 185 -2.79 -1.08 -1.41
C GLY A 185 -1.71 -0.54 -2.36
N ALA A 186 -1.67 0.77 -2.59
CA ALA A 186 -0.69 1.38 -3.49
C ALA A 186 0.69 1.62 -2.85
N THR A 187 0.82 1.46 -1.51
CA THR A 187 2.06 1.85 -0.81
C THR A 187 3.27 1.04 -1.25
N PHE A 188 3.09 -0.24 -1.61
CA PHE A 188 4.17 -1.13 -1.99
C PHE A 188 4.90 -0.67 -3.26
N ASP A 189 4.18 -0.48 -4.37
CA ASP A 189 4.73 0.04 -5.63
C ASP A 189 5.23 1.48 -5.47
N VAL A 190 4.44 2.35 -4.82
CA VAL A 190 4.78 3.78 -4.72
C VAL A 190 6.06 4.00 -3.90
N CYS A 191 6.27 3.21 -2.84
CA CYS A 191 7.49 3.27 -2.04
C CYS A 191 8.74 3.07 -2.91
N MET A 192 8.73 2.05 -3.77
CA MET A 192 9.83 1.77 -4.69
C MET A 192 9.89 2.79 -5.83
N ARG A 193 8.80 2.90 -6.59
CA ARG A 193 8.73 3.67 -7.84
C ARG A 193 9.01 5.14 -7.65
N PHE A 194 8.37 5.76 -6.66
CA PHE A 194 8.36 7.22 -6.51
C PHE A 194 9.16 7.70 -5.31
N LEU A 195 9.17 6.95 -4.21
CA LEU A 195 9.87 7.38 -3.00
C LEU A 195 11.32 6.88 -2.94
N LYS A 196 11.69 5.94 -3.82
CA LYS A 196 13.02 5.30 -3.86
C LYS A 196 13.40 4.72 -2.49
N GLU A 197 12.42 4.12 -1.82
CA GLU A 197 12.49 3.48 -0.51
C GLU A 197 12.04 2.01 -0.63
N CYS A 198 12.49 1.15 0.29
CA CYS A 198 12.07 -0.25 0.33
C CYS A 198 10.80 -0.38 1.21
N PRO A 199 9.68 -0.92 0.69
CA PRO A 199 8.47 -1.09 1.51
C PRO A 199 8.71 -2.06 2.67
N TRP A 200 9.54 -3.10 2.49
CA TRP A 200 9.84 -4.09 3.53
C TRP A 200 10.63 -3.50 4.68
N ASP A 201 11.65 -2.69 4.39
CA ASP A 201 12.40 -1.97 5.43
C ASP A 201 11.49 -1.00 6.17
N ARG A 202 10.52 -0.36 5.47
CA ARG A 202 9.48 0.46 6.09
C ARG A 202 8.63 -0.36 7.06
N LEU A 203 8.15 -1.55 6.67
CA LEU A 203 7.36 -2.42 7.55
C LEU A 203 8.14 -2.82 8.80
N ALA A 204 9.36 -3.33 8.63
CA ALA A 204 10.20 -3.80 9.72
C ALA A 204 10.51 -2.67 10.72
N ALA A 205 10.86 -1.47 10.22
CA ALA A 205 11.16 -0.32 11.07
C ALA A 205 9.91 0.18 11.83
N MET A 206 8.74 0.21 11.16
CA MET A 206 7.48 0.57 11.83
C MET A 206 7.13 -0.45 12.92
N ARG A 207 7.34 -1.75 12.65
CA ARG A 207 7.03 -2.83 13.60
C ARG A 207 7.89 -2.75 14.85
N GLU A 208 9.17 -2.42 14.69
CA GLU A 208 10.08 -2.17 15.82
C GLU A 208 9.63 -0.96 16.65
N ALA A 209 9.23 0.13 16.00
CA ALA A 209 8.83 1.37 16.67
C ALA A 209 7.45 1.27 17.38
N VAL A 210 6.54 0.47 16.83
CA VAL A 210 5.22 0.20 17.42
C VAL A 210 5.13 -1.31 17.61
N PRO A 211 5.45 -1.89 18.78
CA PRO A 211 5.44 -3.35 18.97
C PRO A 211 4.10 -3.92 19.45
N ASP A 212 3.22 -3.09 20.02
CA ASP A 212 2.07 -3.56 20.81
C ASP A 212 0.70 -3.39 20.12
N ILE A 213 0.64 -2.78 18.93
CA ILE A 213 -0.60 -2.56 18.18
C ILE A 213 -0.59 -3.46 16.93
N PRO A 214 -1.69 -4.17 16.59
CA PRO A 214 -1.75 -4.96 15.36
C PRO A 214 -1.49 -4.10 14.13
N PHE A 215 -0.67 -4.61 13.22
CA PHE A 215 -0.47 -3.99 11.91
C PHE A 215 -1.41 -4.59 10.89
N GLN A 216 -2.04 -3.71 10.10
CA GLN A 216 -3.01 -4.09 9.09
C GLN A 216 -2.56 -3.70 7.69
N MET A 217 -2.83 -4.58 6.73
CA MET A 217 -2.66 -4.29 5.31
C MET A 217 -3.91 -4.56 4.50
N LEU A 218 -4.02 -3.87 3.36
CA LEU A 218 -5.00 -4.17 2.32
C LEU A 218 -4.38 -5.11 1.27
N LEU A 219 -4.95 -6.31 1.12
CA LEU A 219 -4.49 -7.36 0.23
C LEU A 219 -5.57 -7.69 -0.82
N ARG A 220 -5.21 -7.66 -2.11
CA ARG A 220 -6.10 -8.14 -3.17
C ARG A 220 -5.94 -9.66 -3.28
N GLY A 221 -7.03 -10.42 -3.10
CA GLY A 221 -6.99 -11.87 -2.89
C GLY A 221 -6.07 -12.65 -3.83
N ALA A 222 -6.30 -12.56 -5.15
CA ALA A 222 -5.53 -13.31 -6.15
C ALA A 222 -4.24 -12.62 -6.59
N ASN A 223 -3.97 -11.39 -6.14
CA ASN A 223 -2.92 -10.53 -6.71
C ASN A 223 -1.97 -9.94 -5.66
N ALA A 224 -2.20 -10.22 -4.38
CA ALA A 224 -1.54 -9.60 -3.25
C ALA A 224 -1.53 -8.06 -3.34
N VAL A 225 -0.39 -7.46 -3.67
CA VAL A 225 -0.18 -6.01 -3.82
C VAL A 225 0.05 -5.58 -5.26
N GLY A 226 -0.11 -6.48 -6.22
CA GLY A 226 0.21 -6.28 -7.62
C GLY A 226 -0.96 -5.94 -8.54
N TYR A 227 -0.64 -5.56 -9.78
CA TYR A 227 -1.64 -5.14 -10.79
C TYR A 227 -2.05 -6.24 -11.78
N THR A 228 -1.31 -7.35 -11.83
CA THR A 228 -1.59 -8.50 -12.71
C THR A 228 -1.86 -9.77 -11.91
N SER A 229 -2.24 -10.85 -12.57
CA SER A 229 -2.34 -12.18 -11.95
C SER A 229 -0.97 -12.80 -11.75
N TYR A 230 -0.77 -13.41 -10.59
CA TYR A 230 0.49 -14.08 -10.23
C TYR A 230 0.25 -15.58 -10.05
N PRO A 231 1.28 -16.41 -10.26
CA PRO A 231 1.26 -17.79 -9.82
C PRO A 231 0.96 -17.89 -8.32
N ASP A 232 0.19 -18.91 -7.92
CA ASP A 232 -0.29 -19.06 -6.54
C ASP A 232 0.85 -19.06 -5.51
N ASN A 233 1.97 -19.72 -5.84
CA ASN A 233 3.12 -19.81 -4.94
C ASN A 233 3.74 -18.45 -4.61
N VAL A 234 3.59 -17.43 -5.47
CA VAL A 234 4.02 -16.06 -5.17
C VAL A 234 3.13 -15.41 -4.13
N VAL A 235 1.82 -15.68 -4.17
CA VAL A 235 0.86 -15.14 -3.20
C VAL A 235 1.07 -15.77 -1.81
N TYR A 236 1.28 -17.08 -1.75
CA TYR A 236 1.62 -17.78 -0.50
C TYR A 236 2.92 -17.24 0.12
N GLU A 237 3.99 -17.19 -0.66
CA GLU A 237 5.29 -16.71 -0.18
C GLU A 237 5.22 -15.23 0.26
N PHE A 238 4.48 -14.39 -0.47
CA PHE A 238 4.28 -13.00 -0.09
C PHE A 238 3.56 -12.88 1.27
N CYS A 239 2.50 -13.65 1.51
CA CYS A 239 1.76 -13.60 2.77
C CYS A 239 2.63 -14.09 3.95
N GLN A 240 3.40 -15.16 3.72
CA GLN A 240 4.34 -15.70 4.71
C GLN A 240 5.38 -14.65 5.11
N VAL A 241 6.10 -14.09 4.13
CA VAL A 241 7.14 -13.08 4.40
C VAL A 241 6.55 -11.80 4.98
N ALA A 242 5.35 -11.38 4.57
CA ALA A 242 4.64 -10.25 5.19
C ALA A 242 4.34 -10.49 6.67
N LYS A 243 3.84 -11.68 7.02
CA LYS A 243 3.61 -12.07 8.42
C LYS A 243 4.91 -12.04 9.22
N ASP A 244 5.96 -12.67 8.70
CA ASP A 244 7.26 -12.80 9.38
C ASP A 244 7.94 -11.45 9.57
N THR A 245 7.71 -10.49 8.66
CA THR A 245 8.24 -9.13 8.77
C THR A 245 7.49 -8.30 9.82
N GLY A 246 6.25 -8.65 10.17
CA GLY A 246 5.49 -8.01 11.24
C GLY A 246 4.06 -7.60 10.90
N MET A 247 3.50 -8.06 9.77
CA MET A 247 2.08 -7.88 9.45
C MET A 247 1.22 -8.82 10.28
N ASP A 248 0.04 -8.37 10.73
CA ASP A 248 -0.85 -9.15 11.60
C ASP A 248 -2.22 -9.38 10.96
N VAL A 249 -2.87 -8.30 10.52
CA VAL A 249 -4.22 -8.32 9.94
C VAL A 249 -4.13 -8.12 8.43
N PHE A 250 -4.68 -9.07 7.68
CA PHE A 250 -4.74 -8.99 6.23
C PHE A 250 -6.20 -8.78 5.83
N ARG A 251 -6.53 -7.56 5.42
CA ARG A 251 -7.83 -7.24 4.85
C ARG A 251 -7.86 -7.72 3.39
N VAL A 252 -8.40 -8.92 3.16
CA VAL A 252 -8.47 -9.57 1.86
C VAL A 252 -9.73 -9.12 1.13
N PHE A 253 -9.60 -8.57 -0.09
CA PHE A 253 -10.75 -8.18 -0.92
C PHE A 253 -10.56 -8.58 -2.39
N ASP A 254 -11.65 -8.58 -3.15
CA ASP A 254 -11.64 -8.65 -4.62
C ASP A 254 -12.35 -7.43 -5.22
N SER A 255 -11.88 -6.97 -6.38
CA SER A 255 -12.37 -5.73 -6.98
C SER A 255 -13.82 -5.76 -7.48
N VAL A 256 -14.37 -6.96 -7.65
CA VAL A 256 -15.75 -7.18 -8.09
C VAL A 256 -16.50 -8.14 -7.15
N ASN A 257 -16.04 -8.31 -5.90
CA ASN A 257 -16.52 -9.32 -4.95
C ASN A 257 -16.56 -10.74 -5.56
N TYR A 258 -15.58 -11.10 -6.39
CA TYR A 258 -15.52 -12.45 -6.94
C TYR A 258 -14.85 -13.41 -5.94
N ILE A 259 -15.68 -14.23 -5.28
CA ILE A 259 -15.26 -15.10 -4.17
C ILE A 259 -14.11 -16.06 -4.55
N GLU A 260 -14.08 -16.56 -5.78
CA GLU A 260 -13.02 -17.46 -6.27
C GLU A 260 -11.64 -16.80 -6.27
N ASN A 261 -11.56 -15.48 -6.49
CA ASN A 261 -10.30 -14.75 -6.36
C ASN A 261 -9.89 -14.56 -4.89
N MET A 262 -10.86 -14.50 -3.98
CA MET A 262 -10.58 -14.28 -2.55
C MET A 262 -10.08 -15.54 -1.86
N LYS A 263 -10.53 -16.74 -2.29
CA LYS A 263 -10.14 -18.03 -1.70
C LYS A 263 -8.62 -18.19 -1.58
N LEU A 264 -7.86 -17.87 -2.64
CA LEU A 264 -6.40 -17.96 -2.62
C LEU A 264 -5.78 -17.05 -1.55
N GLY A 265 -6.21 -15.80 -1.48
CA GLY A 265 -5.67 -14.85 -0.50
C GLY A 265 -6.07 -15.19 0.94
N ILE A 266 -7.31 -15.63 1.15
CA ILE A 266 -7.80 -16.12 2.45
C ILE A 266 -6.97 -17.31 2.93
N ASP A 267 -6.77 -18.30 2.06
CA ASP A 267 -6.00 -19.49 2.37
C ASP A 267 -4.51 -19.16 2.60
N ALA A 268 -3.90 -18.34 1.75
CA ALA A 268 -2.50 -17.91 1.90
C ALA A 268 -2.23 -17.18 3.22
N VAL A 269 -3.13 -16.29 3.63
CA VAL A 269 -3.04 -15.59 4.92
C VAL A 269 -3.22 -16.57 6.08
N GLY A 270 -4.21 -17.47 5.99
CA GLY A 270 -4.47 -18.48 7.01
C GLY A 270 -3.27 -19.41 7.20
N GLN A 271 -2.66 -19.89 6.12
CA GLN A 271 -1.47 -20.73 6.16
C GLN A 271 -0.26 -20.00 6.75
N ALA A 272 -0.11 -18.70 6.47
CA ALA A 272 0.92 -17.86 7.08
C ALA A 272 0.69 -17.59 8.58
N GLY A 273 -0.48 -17.97 9.14
CA GLY A 273 -0.84 -17.68 10.53
C GLY A 273 -1.27 -16.23 10.77
N GLY A 274 -1.68 -15.50 9.74
CA GLY A 274 -2.21 -14.15 9.83
C GLY A 274 -3.69 -14.10 10.23
N ILE A 275 -4.16 -12.94 10.67
CA ILE A 275 -5.58 -12.68 10.89
C ILE A 275 -6.22 -12.42 9.53
N VAL A 276 -7.00 -13.39 9.05
CA VAL A 276 -7.87 -13.26 7.87
C VAL A 276 -9.05 -12.34 8.18
N GLU A 277 -8.98 -11.10 7.70
CA GLU A 277 -10.11 -10.17 7.65
C GLU A 277 -10.64 -10.12 6.21
N ALA A 278 -11.75 -10.79 5.91
CA ALA A 278 -12.26 -10.83 4.54
C ALA A 278 -13.29 -9.72 4.30
N ALA A 279 -13.11 -8.98 3.20
CA ALA A 279 -13.89 -7.78 2.92
C ALA A 279 -14.98 -8.01 1.88
N CYS A 280 -16.19 -7.58 2.23
CA CYS A 280 -17.27 -7.34 1.28
C CYS A 280 -17.21 -5.88 0.81
N CYS A 281 -16.91 -5.64 -0.46
CA CYS A 281 -16.96 -4.28 -1.01
C CYS A 281 -18.40 -3.81 -1.19
N TYR A 282 -18.71 -2.63 -0.66
CA TYR A 282 -20.04 -2.02 -0.69
C TYR A 282 -20.18 -1.06 -1.88
N THR A 283 -21.29 -1.17 -2.60
CA THR A 283 -21.69 -0.28 -3.71
C THR A 283 -23.22 -0.13 -3.74
N GLY A 284 -23.73 0.90 -4.41
CA GLY A 284 -25.16 1.17 -4.46
C GLY A 284 -25.72 1.62 -3.11
N ASP A 285 -26.96 1.22 -2.80
CA ASP A 285 -27.67 1.65 -1.60
C ASP A 285 -28.66 0.58 -1.13
N VAL A 286 -28.33 -0.15 -0.07
CA VAL A 286 -29.21 -1.21 0.47
C VAL A 286 -30.50 -0.68 1.08
N SER A 287 -30.56 0.63 1.38
CA SER A 287 -31.77 1.28 1.89
C SER A 287 -32.75 1.71 0.78
N ASP A 288 -32.31 1.68 -0.48
CA ASP A 288 -33.15 1.98 -1.64
C ASP A 288 -33.41 0.70 -2.46
N PRO A 289 -34.62 0.10 -2.36
CA PRO A 289 -34.95 -1.12 -3.09
C PRO A 289 -34.99 -0.92 -4.62
N ASN A 290 -34.98 0.32 -5.11
CA ASN A 290 -34.99 0.63 -6.54
C ASN A 290 -33.59 0.94 -7.10
N ARG A 291 -32.55 0.97 -6.26
CA ARG A 291 -31.21 1.42 -6.70
C ARG A 291 -30.55 0.44 -7.67
N GLY A 292 -30.82 -0.86 -7.59
CA GLY A 292 -30.22 -1.83 -8.50
C GLY A 292 -30.12 -3.24 -7.91
N GLN A 293 -29.14 -4.00 -8.40
CA GLN A 293 -28.99 -5.43 -8.09
C GLN A 293 -28.28 -5.72 -6.75
N TYR A 294 -27.57 -4.74 -6.19
CA TYR A 294 -26.87 -4.85 -4.90
C TYR A 294 -27.84 -4.65 -3.71
N THR A 295 -28.72 -5.62 -3.51
CA THR A 295 -29.71 -5.62 -2.42
C THR A 295 -29.09 -6.04 -1.08
N LEU A 296 -29.81 -5.85 0.02
CA LEU A 296 -29.42 -6.39 1.33
C LEU A 296 -29.14 -7.92 1.26
N GLU A 297 -30.00 -8.66 0.55
CA GLU A 297 -29.86 -10.11 0.41
C GLU A 297 -28.60 -10.51 -0.39
N TYR A 298 -28.19 -9.70 -1.38
CA TYR A 298 -26.90 -9.92 -2.04
C TYR A 298 -25.75 -9.87 -1.04
N TYR A 299 -25.74 -8.85 -0.17
CA TYR A 299 -24.68 -8.70 0.84
C TYR A 299 -24.72 -9.83 1.88
N LEU A 300 -25.90 -10.22 2.37
CA LEU A 300 -26.02 -11.33 3.32
C LEU A 300 -25.53 -12.66 2.72
N ASN A 301 -25.88 -12.94 1.45
CA ASN A 301 -25.37 -14.13 0.76
C ASN A 301 -23.85 -14.11 0.63
N PHE A 302 -23.27 -12.98 0.23
CA PHE A 302 -21.82 -12.87 0.14
C PHE A 302 -21.14 -13.04 1.50
N VAL A 303 -21.73 -12.52 2.58
CA VAL A 303 -21.21 -12.73 3.95
C VAL A 303 -21.29 -14.20 4.36
N ARG A 304 -22.36 -14.94 4.02
CA ARG A 304 -22.45 -16.39 4.23
C ARG A 304 -21.32 -17.14 3.52
N GLU A 305 -21.03 -16.76 2.27
CA GLU A 305 -19.93 -17.36 1.51
C GLU A 305 -18.57 -17.09 2.17
N LEU A 306 -18.33 -15.86 2.64
CA LEU A 306 -17.10 -15.51 3.34
C LEU A 306 -16.97 -16.22 4.70
N GLU A 307 -18.05 -16.29 5.49
CA GLU A 307 -18.06 -16.99 6.78
C GLU A 307 -17.77 -18.48 6.63
N ALA A 308 -18.33 -19.12 5.58
CA ALA A 308 -18.06 -20.51 5.25
C ALA A 308 -16.59 -20.80 4.88
N LEU A 309 -15.80 -19.77 4.54
CA LEU A 309 -14.35 -19.89 4.31
C LEU A 309 -13.53 -19.81 5.61
N GLY A 310 -14.17 -19.68 6.78
CA GLY A 310 -13.48 -19.68 8.07
C GLY A 310 -12.72 -18.39 8.37
N ILE A 311 -13.24 -17.24 7.92
CA ILE A 311 -12.64 -15.93 8.19
C ILE A 311 -12.66 -15.62 9.69
N HIS A 312 -11.70 -14.83 10.17
CA HIS A 312 -11.66 -14.42 11.57
C HIS A 312 -12.48 -13.15 11.82
N VAL A 313 -12.48 -12.24 10.85
CA VAL A 313 -13.18 -10.95 10.91
C VAL A 313 -13.83 -10.66 9.56
N LEU A 314 -15.06 -10.17 9.57
CA LEU A 314 -15.72 -9.62 8.39
C LEU A 314 -15.41 -8.13 8.28
N ALA A 315 -14.92 -7.70 7.12
CA ALA A 315 -14.85 -6.29 6.77
C ALA A 315 -16.00 -5.88 5.83
N ILE A 316 -16.66 -4.76 6.11
CA ILE A 316 -17.49 -4.05 5.14
C ILE A 316 -16.64 -2.91 4.57
N LYS A 317 -16.25 -3.02 3.31
CA LYS A 317 -15.39 -2.05 2.65
C LYS A 317 -16.20 -1.12 1.75
N ASP A 318 -16.60 0.02 2.28
CA ASP A 318 -17.20 1.13 1.53
C ASP A 318 -16.11 2.07 0.98
N MET A 319 -15.48 1.66 -0.13
CA MET A 319 -14.35 2.36 -0.74
C MET A 319 -14.67 3.77 -1.29
N ALA A 320 -15.94 4.13 -1.42
CA ALA A 320 -16.36 5.39 -2.03
C ALA A 320 -17.08 6.33 -1.04
N GLY A 321 -17.50 5.84 0.13
CA GLY A 321 -18.27 6.65 1.08
C GLY A 321 -19.76 6.70 0.71
N LEU A 322 -20.31 5.56 0.30
CA LEU A 322 -21.70 5.39 -0.14
C LEU A 322 -22.63 4.92 0.98
N LEU A 323 -22.08 4.36 2.05
CA LEU A 323 -22.86 3.77 3.13
C LEU A 323 -23.45 4.86 4.03
N LYS A 324 -24.67 5.32 3.69
CA LYS A 324 -25.42 6.31 4.46
C LYS A 324 -25.80 5.77 5.85
N PRO A 325 -26.08 6.61 6.85
CA PRO A 325 -26.41 6.16 8.21
C PRO A 325 -27.56 5.15 8.32
N GLU A 326 -28.64 5.30 7.52
CA GLU A 326 -29.75 4.34 7.54
C GLU A 326 -29.39 3.01 6.85
N ALA A 327 -28.64 3.07 5.74
CA ALA A 327 -28.10 1.89 5.08
C ALA A 327 -27.10 1.15 6.00
N ALA A 328 -26.27 1.88 6.74
CA ALA A 328 -25.36 1.36 7.75
C ALA A 328 -26.10 0.57 8.84
N LYS A 329 -27.16 1.15 9.43
CA LYS A 329 -27.96 0.46 10.45
C LYS A 329 -28.57 -0.83 9.90
N LEU A 330 -29.15 -0.76 8.71
CA LEU A 330 -29.79 -1.90 8.07
C LEU A 330 -28.79 -3.02 7.79
N LEU A 331 -27.68 -2.71 7.11
CA LEU A 331 -26.68 -3.70 6.71
C LEU A 331 -25.98 -4.33 7.91
N VAL A 332 -25.39 -3.50 8.78
CA VAL A 332 -24.62 -3.99 9.93
C VAL A 332 -25.53 -4.70 10.92
N GLY A 333 -26.73 -4.18 11.16
CA GLY A 333 -27.70 -4.80 12.05
C GLY A 333 -28.14 -6.18 11.57
N SER A 334 -28.45 -6.32 10.27
CA SER A 334 -28.85 -7.60 9.68
C SER A 334 -27.72 -8.63 9.72
N ILE A 335 -26.48 -8.21 9.41
CA ILE A 335 -25.30 -9.08 9.52
C ILE A 335 -25.09 -9.51 10.98
N ARG A 336 -25.19 -8.59 11.94
CA ARG A 336 -25.02 -8.91 13.36
C ARG A 336 -26.09 -9.88 13.87
N GLU A 337 -27.33 -9.74 13.42
CA GLU A 337 -28.43 -10.63 13.79
C GLU A 337 -28.17 -12.06 13.31
N GLU A 338 -27.69 -12.23 12.07
CA GLU A 338 -27.39 -13.54 11.50
C GLU A 338 -26.07 -14.14 12.04
N PHE A 339 -25.06 -13.30 12.28
CA PHE A 339 -23.71 -13.71 12.70
C PHE A 339 -23.31 -13.06 14.05
N PRO A 340 -23.89 -13.51 15.18
CA PRO A 340 -23.70 -12.85 16.48
C PRO A 340 -22.26 -12.90 17.03
N ASN A 341 -21.47 -13.88 16.59
CA ASN A 341 -20.10 -14.12 17.07
C ASN A 341 -19.01 -13.60 16.13
N LEU A 342 -19.34 -13.32 14.86
CA LEU A 342 -18.37 -12.86 13.87
C LEU A 342 -18.04 -11.38 14.10
N PRO A 343 -16.78 -11.00 14.33
CA PRO A 343 -16.42 -9.59 14.42
C PRO A 343 -16.70 -8.85 13.12
N ILE A 344 -17.25 -7.64 13.22
CA ILE A 344 -17.58 -6.78 12.07
C ILE A 344 -16.72 -5.51 12.14
N HIS A 345 -15.88 -5.33 11.13
CA HIS A 345 -15.04 -4.17 10.94
C HIS A 345 -15.58 -3.33 9.77
N VAL A 346 -15.90 -2.05 9.98
CA VAL A 346 -16.43 -1.20 8.91
C VAL A 346 -15.42 -0.16 8.47
N HIS A 347 -15.17 -0.14 7.17
CA HIS A 347 -14.34 0.84 6.50
C HIS A 347 -15.20 1.72 5.60
N THR A 348 -15.02 3.05 5.67
CA THR A 348 -15.65 4.00 4.75
C THR A 348 -14.69 5.12 4.34
N HIS A 349 -15.13 5.95 3.41
CA HIS A 349 -14.51 7.23 3.09
C HIS A 349 -15.50 8.36 3.40
N ASP A 350 -15.00 9.54 3.74
CA ASP A 350 -15.80 10.71 4.07
C ASP A 350 -16.08 11.61 2.86
N THR A 351 -16.08 11.03 1.65
CA THR A 351 -16.23 11.76 0.37
C THR A 351 -17.49 12.60 0.37
N ALA A 352 -18.60 12.09 0.90
CA ALA A 352 -19.87 12.81 0.98
C ALA A 352 -19.98 13.77 2.20
N GLY A 353 -19.01 13.76 3.12
CA GLY A 353 -19.09 14.47 4.40
C GLY A 353 -20.04 13.84 5.42
N THR A 354 -20.38 12.56 5.26
CA THR A 354 -21.31 11.81 6.12
C THR A 354 -20.64 10.65 6.87
N GLY A 355 -19.32 10.51 6.76
CA GLY A 355 -18.56 9.37 7.22
C GLY A 355 -18.61 9.19 8.74
N VAL A 356 -18.43 10.27 9.52
CA VAL A 356 -18.51 10.20 11.00
C VAL A 356 -19.90 9.71 11.43
N ALA A 357 -20.97 10.28 10.86
CA ALA A 357 -22.34 9.87 11.17
C ALA A 357 -22.61 8.40 10.80
N SER A 358 -22.02 7.93 9.70
CA SER A 358 -22.20 6.56 9.21
C SER A 358 -21.43 5.55 10.05
N MET A 359 -20.21 5.88 10.51
CA MET A 359 -19.45 5.04 11.43
C MET A 359 -20.11 4.94 12.80
N LEU A 360 -20.65 6.05 13.34
CA LEU A 360 -21.44 6.00 14.58
C LEU A 360 -22.69 5.13 14.40
N ALA A 361 -23.37 5.22 13.25
CA ALA A 361 -24.51 4.37 12.95
C ALA A 361 -24.14 2.88 12.86
N CYS A 362 -22.99 2.54 12.27
CA CYS A 362 -22.45 1.18 12.26
C CYS A 362 -22.15 0.68 13.68
N ALA A 363 -21.49 1.50 14.50
CA ALA A 363 -21.16 1.15 15.88
C ALA A 363 -22.44 0.88 16.71
N HIS A 364 -23.46 1.73 16.58
CA HIS A 364 -24.76 1.50 17.24
C HIS A 364 -25.49 0.26 16.73
N ALA A 365 -25.26 -0.15 15.49
CA ALA A 365 -25.82 -1.37 14.89
C ALA A 365 -25.02 -2.64 15.24
N GLY A 366 -23.89 -2.52 15.94
CA GLY A 366 -23.11 -3.65 16.44
C GLY A 366 -21.83 -3.97 15.66
N ALA A 367 -21.27 -2.99 14.92
CA ALA A 367 -19.89 -3.07 14.46
C ALA A 367 -18.92 -3.04 15.66
N ASP A 368 -17.87 -3.86 15.61
CA ASP A 368 -16.87 -3.97 16.68
C ASP A 368 -15.71 -2.99 16.47
N ALA A 369 -15.39 -2.68 15.21
CA ALA A 369 -14.35 -1.74 14.83
C ALA A 369 -14.76 -0.86 13.64
N VAL A 370 -14.21 0.36 13.57
CA VAL A 370 -14.32 1.25 12.42
C VAL A 370 -12.97 1.84 12.03
N ASP A 371 -12.77 2.06 10.73
CA ASP A 371 -11.61 2.80 10.22
C ASP A 371 -11.80 4.32 10.36
N ALA A 372 -10.78 5.01 10.85
CA ALA A 372 -10.71 6.47 10.92
C ALA A 372 -9.28 6.95 10.59
N ALA A 373 -9.11 8.23 10.30
CA ALA A 373 -7.80 8.87 10.14
C ALA A 373 -7.65 10.05 11.11
N THR A 374 -6.41 10.36 11.51
CA THR A 374 -6.13 11.59 12.27
C THR A 374 -6.72 12.81 11.56
N ASP A 375 -7.17 13.81 12.31
CA ASP A 375 -8.06 14.86 11.79
C ASP A 375 -7.47 15.60 10.58
N ALA A 376 -6.18 15.95 10.64
CA ALA A 376 -5.40 16.60 9.59
C ALA A 376 -5.30 15.79 8.30
N MET A 377 -5.45 14.46 8.37
CA MET A 377 -5.42 13.53 7.25
C MET A 377 -6.78 12.87 7.01
N SER A 378 -7.85 13.40 7.59
CA SER A 378 -9.22 12.91 7.46
C SER A 378 -10.07 13.78 6.53
N GLY A 379 -11.30 13.36 6.29
CA GLY A 379 -12.26 14.12 5.48
C GLY A 379 -11.91 14.10 3.99
N LEU A 380 -12.67 14.85 3.20
CA LEU A 380 -12.56 14.82 1.73
C LEU A 380 -12.66 13.37 1.24
N THR A 381 -11.71 12.91 0.44
CA THR A 381 -11.65 11.53 -0.05
C THR A 381 -11.02 10.55 0.94
N SER A 382 -10.57 10.99 2.13
CA SER A 382 -9.99 10.14 3.17
C SER A 382 -11.06 9.51 4.08
N GLN A 383 -10.64 8.82 5.13
CA GLN A 383 -11.52 8.32 6.20
C GLN A 383 -12.13 9.46 7.03
N PRO A 384 -13.18 9.17 7.82
CA PRO A 384 -13.72 10.09 8.80
C PRO A 384 -12.69 10.46 9.89
N SER A 385 -12.87 11.61 10.53
CA SER A 385 -12.00 12.10 11.61
C SER A 385 -12.03 11.16 12.82
N LEU A 386 -10.84 10.70 13.22
CA LEU A 386 -10.60 9.89 14.40
C LEU A 386 -10.95 10.67 15.67
N GLY A 387 -10.48 11.93 15.80
CA GLY A 387 -10.79 12.80 16.93
C GLY A 387 -12.28 13.02 17.10
N ALA A 388 -13.02 13.21 15.99
CA ALA A 388 -14.48 13.37 16.03
C ALA A 388 -15.20 12.11 16.51
N ILE A 389 -14.79 10.91 16.08
CA ILE A 389 -15.39 9.64 16.54
C ILE A 389 -15.07 9.41 18.03
N VAL A 390 -13.82 9.62 18.45
CA VAL A 390 -13.40 9.51 19.86
C VAL A 390 -14.21 10.46 20.73
N ALA A 391 -14.31 11.74 20.35
CA ALA A 391 -15.08 12.74 21.09
C ALA A 391 -16.58 12.42 21.14
N SER A 392 -17.15 11.92 20.03
CA SER A 392 -18.59 11.61 19.92
C SER A 392 -19.01 10.41 20.75
N THR A 393 -18.08 9.49 21.04
CA THR A 393 -18.35 8.26 21.80
C THR A 393 -17.96 8.37 23.28
N GLN A 394 -17.27 9.43 23.70
CA GLN A 394 -16.80 9.64 25.06
C GLN A 394 -17.95 9.63 26.09
N GLY A 395 -17.81 8.84 27.15
CA GLY A 395 -18.82 8.71 28.21
C GLY A 395 -20.06 7.90 27.81
N SER A 396 -20.06 7.29 26.62
CA SER A 396 -21.11 6.39 26.16
C SER A 396 -20.70 4.92 26.29
N LYS A 397 -21.62 3.98 26.01
CA LYS A 397 -21.30 2.54 25.92
C LYS A 397 -20.36 2.20 24.77
N LEU A 398 -20.16 3.11 23.83
CA LEU A 398 -19.29 2.95 22.66
C LEU A 398 -17.93 3.64 22.86
N GLU A 399 -17.61 4.11 24.07
CA GLU A 399 -16.34 4.77 24.34
C GLU A 399 -15.14 3.90 23.90
N THR A 400 -14.21 4.51 23.17
CA THR A 400 -13.12 3.81 22.49
C THR A 400 -11.94 3.48 23.40
N GLY A 401 -11.88 4.13 24.58
CA GLY A 401 -10.73 4.06 25.47
C GLY A 401 -9.47 4.76 24.94
N ILE A 402 -9.59 5.58 23.88
CA ILE A 402 -8.51 6.43 23.34
C ILE A 402 -8.66 7.85 23.92
N ASP A 403 -7.56 8.42 24.40
CA ASP A 403 -7.56 9.77 25.00
C ASP A 403 -7.56 10.84 23.91
N LEU A 404 -8.61 11.67 23.88
CA LEU A 404 -8.74 12.75 22.89
C LEU A 404 -7.54 13.70 22.90
N LYS A 405 -6.93 13.98 24.06
CA LYS A 405 -5.77 14.89 24.15
C LYS A 405 -4.53 14.28 23.50
N GLU A 406 -4.34 12.98 23.65
CA GLU A 406 -3.22 12.26 23.04
C GLU A 406 -3.39 12.21 21.51
N VAL A 407 -4.61 11.98 21.03
CA VAL A 407 -4.95 12.06 19.60
C VAL A 407 -4.75 13.47 19.05
N SER A 408 -5.16 14.51 19.78
CA SER A 408 -4.92 15.90 19.37
C SER A 408 -3.43 16.21 19.24
N ALA A 409 -2.58 15.69 20.13
CA ALA A 409 -1.13 15.86 20.02
C ALA A 409 -0.54 15.15 18.79
N LEU A 410 -1.05 13.97 18.42
CA LEU A 410 -0.69 13.35 17.14
C LEU A 410 -1.14 14.21 15.96
N ASN A 411 -2.35 14.77 16.04
CA ASN A 411 -2.91 15.60 14.99
C ASN A 411 -2.04 16.84 14.70
N GLU A 412 -1.55 17.53 15.73
CA GLU A 412 -0.65 18.69 15.58
C GLU A 412 0.58 18.36 14.72
N TYR A 413 1.21 17.19 14.93
CA TYR A 413 2.29 16.71 14.06
C TYR A 413 1.82 16.54 12.61
N TRP A 414 0.67 15.92 12.41
CA TRP A 414 0.14 15.62 11.08
C TRP A 414 -0.30 16.88 10.31
N GLU A 415 -0.78 17.92 10.99
CA GLU A 415 -1.07 19.22 10.37
C GLU A 415 0.18 19.84 9.75
N GLU A 416 1.29 19.85 10.49
CA GLU A 416 2.56 20.37 9.98
C GLU A 416 3.16 19.44 8.92
N CYS A 417 3.13 18.12 9.16
CA CYS A 417 3.64 17.11 8.24
C CYS A 417 2.94 17.15 6.87
N ARG A 418 1.61 17.28 6.85
CA ARG A 418 0.84 17.40 5.59
C ARG A 418 1.31 18.59 4.75
N GLY A 419 1.77 19.67 5.39
CA GLY A 419 2.37 20.83 4.73
C GLY A 419 3.61 20.48 3.89
N LEU A 420 4.40 19.48 4.27
CA LEU A 420 5.54 18.99 3.49
C LEU A 420 5.11 18.35 2.14
N TYR A 421 3.86 17.90 2.07
CA TYR A 421 3.29 17.20 0.92
C TYR A 421 2.33 18.07 0.09
N ALA A 422 2.29 19.38 0.34
CA ALA A 422 1.47 20.33 -0.39
C ALA A 422 1.52 20.22 -1.93
N PRO A 423 2.65 19.83 -2.59
CA PRO A 423 2.67 19.62 -4.03
C PRO A 423 1.76 18.49 -4.56
N PHE A 424 1.30 17.60 -3.69
CA PHE A 424 0.51 16.41 -4.05
C PHE A 424 -0.98 16.54 -3.70
N GLU A 425 -1.39 17.67 -3.14
CA GLU A 425 -2.79 17.95 -2.82
C GLU A 425 -3.67 17.98 -4.08
N SER A 426 -4.87 17.40 -3.98
CA SER A 426 -5.84 17.38 -5.09
C SER A 426 -6.46 18.76 -5.38
N GLY A 427 -6.35 19.70 -4.43
CA GLY A 427 -6.99 21.00 -4.48
C GLY A 427 -8.48 21.00 -4.11
N GLN A 428 -9.05 19.86 -3.71
CA GLN A 428 -10.39 19.80 -3.16
C GLN A 428 -10.48 20.57 -1.84
N LYS A 429 -11.53 21.38 -1.69
CA LYS A 429 -11.76 22.22 -0.49
C LYS A 429 -12.73 21.58 0.51
N SER A 430 -13.55 20.65 0.06
CA SER A 430 -14.59 19.98 0.87
C SER A 430 -14.97 18.64 0.24
N GLY A 431 -15.70 17.82 1.01
CA GLY A 431 -16.42 16.67 0.46
C GLY A 431 -17.47 17.09 -0.58
N SER A 432 -17.95 16.12 -1.34
CA SER A 432 -18.91 16.26 -2.42
C SER A 432 -19.92 15.11 -2.45
N ALA A 433 -21.20 15.44 -2.27
CA ALA A 433 -22.29 14.47 -2.24
C ALA A 433 -22.62 13.85 -3.60
N ASP A 434 -22.08 14.36 -4.70
CA ASP A 434 -22.25 13.74 -6.02
C ASP A 434 -21.53 12.40 -6.17
N VAL A 435 -20.73 12.00 -5.16
CA VAL A 435 -20.23 10.63 -5.03
C VAL A 435 -21.35 9.60 -4.99
N TYR A 436 -22.54 9.93 -4.49
CA TYR A 436 -23.71 9.04 -4.55
C TYR A 436 -24.25 8.82 -5.97
N ILE A 437 -23.77 9.60 -6.96
CA ILE A 437 -24.15 9.48 -8.37
C ILE A 437 -23.07 8.74 -9.16
N HIS A 438 -21.82 9.19 -9.02
CA HIS A 438 -20.71 8.64 -9.82
C HIS A 438 -19.98 7.49 -9.13
N GLU A 439 -20.08 7.36 -7.81
CA GLU A 439 -19.51 6.25 -7.03
C GLU A 439 -18.01 6.03 -7.29
N MET A 440 -17.25 7.12 -7.36
CA MET A 440 -15.79 7.05 -7.50
C MET A 440 -15.18 6.88 -6.12
N PRO A 441 -14.31 5.87 -5.92
CA PRO A 441 -13.49 5.77 -4.72
C PRO A 441 -12.58 6.99 -4.53
N GLY A 442 -12.18 7.23 -3.29
CA GLY A 442 -11.34 8.38 -2.93
C GLY A 442 -10.07 8.50 -3.77
N GLY A 443 -9.21 7.47 -3.76
CA GLY A 443 -7.98 7.45 -4.56
C GLY A 443 -8.21 7.53 -6.08
N GLN A 444 -9.32 6.97 -6.58
CA GLN A 444 -9.66 7.06 -8.01
C GLN A 444 -10.04 8.50 -8.40
N TYR A 445 -10.76 9.22 -7.55
CA TYR A 445 -11.16 10.61 -7.82
C TYR A 445 -9.92 11.49 -8.06
N THR A 446 -8.97 11.46 -7.14
CA THR A 446 -7.73 12.25 -7.22
C THR A 446 -6.89 11.85 -8.44
N ASN A 447 -6.68 10.54 -8.65
CA ASN A 447 -5.91 10.04 -9.80
C ASN A 447 -6.56 10.39 -11.15
N LEU A 448 -7.87 10.21 -11.28
CA LEU A 448 -8.60 10.48 -12.53
C LEU A 448 -8.61 11.98 -12.85
N LEU A 449 -8.68 12.84 -11.84
CA LEU A 449 -8.55 14.29 -12.03
C LEU A 449 -7.18 14.65 -12.61
N PHE A 450 -6.09 14.13 -12.03
CA PHE A 450 -4.74 14.35 -12.54
C PHE A 450 -4.56 13.82 -13.97
N GLN A 451 -5.00 12.59 -14.24
CA GLN A 451 -4.96 11.99 -15.58
C GLN A 451 -5.77 12.79 -16.60
N SER A 452 -6.95 13.29 -16.23
CA SER A 452 -7.80 14.09 -17.12
C SER A 452 -7.10 15.37 -17.56
N ASN A 453 -6.37 16.03 -16.65
CA ASN A 453 -5.57 17.20 -16.99
C ASN A 453 -4.42 16.85 -17.95
N GLN A 454 -3.74 15.72 -17.74
CA GLN A 454 -2.68 15.24 -18.64
C GLN A 454 -3.20 14.88 -20.05
N LEU A 455 -4.43 14.38 -20.15
CA LEU A 455 -5.10 14.06 -21.42
C LEU A 455 -5.72 15.28 -22.13
N GLY A 456 -5.52 16.50 -21.61
CA GLY A 456 -6.08 17.72 -22.20
C GLY A 456 -7.59 17.90 -21.95
N LEU A 457 -8.17 17.15 -21.01
CA LEU A 457 -9.57 17.29 -20.58
C LEU A 457 -9.76 18.35 -19.48
N THR A 458 -8.79 19.25 -19.33
CA THR A 458 -8.85 20.36 -18.38
C THR A 458 -10.13 21.18 -18.58
N GLY A 459 -10.84 21.46 -17.49
CA GLY A 459 -12.14 22.15 -17.53
C GLY A 459 -13.35 21.27 -17.83
N GLN A 460 -13.14 19.98 -18.16
CA GLN A 460 -14.24 19.04 -18.47
C GLN A 460 -14.53 18.05 -17.32
N TRP A 461 -14.03 18.32 -16.12
CA TRP A 461 -14.15 17.41 -14.97
C TRP A 461 -15.60 17.00 -14.66
N SER A 462 -16.55 17.95 -14.75
CA SER A 462 -17.99 17.64 -14.56
C SER A 462 -18.53 16.64 -15.59
N GLN A 463 -18.03 16.69 -16.83
CA GLN A 463 -18.39 15.73 -17.87
C GLN A 463 -17.77 14.36 -17.59
N VAL A 464 -16.51 14.33 -17.14
CA VAL A 464 -15.83 13.09 -16.74
C VAL A 464 -16.58 12.40 -15.60
N LYS A 465 -17.04 13.14 -14.57
CA LYS A 465 -17.85 12.57 -13.48
C LYS A 465 -19.16 11.94 -13.97
N LYS A 466 -19.87 12.62 -14.89
CA LYS A 466 -21.09 12.07 -15.51
C LYS A 466 -20.79 10.84 -16.36
N ALA A 467 -19.72 10.91 -17.16
CA ALA A 467 -19.28 9.80 -17.99
C ALA A 467 -18.82 8.59 -17.17
N TYR A 468 -18.31 8.79 -15.94
CA TYR A 468 -17.97 7.70 -15.03
C TYR A 468 -19.21 6.92 -14.57
N ALA A 469 -20.31 7.62 -14.23
CA ALA A 469 -21.58 6.96 -13.96
C ALA A 469 -22.12 6.22 -15.20
N THR A 470 -21.94 6.78 -16.40
CA THR A 470 -22.26 6.11 -17.67
C THR A 470 -21.41 4.88 -17.93
N ALA A 471 -20.09 4.98 -17.71
CA ALA A 471 -19.16 3.87 -17.82
C ALA A 471 -19.55 2.74 -16.86
N ASN A 472 -19.94 3.04 -15.62
CA ASN A 472 -20.42 2.04 -14.68
C ASN A 472 -21.63 1.26 -15.23
N ARG A 473 -22.63 1.94 -15.80
CA ARG A 473 -23.79 1.28 -16.42
C ARG A 473 -23.38 0.42 -17.62
N LEU A 474 -22.51 0.93 -18.49
CA LEU A 474 -21.97 0.19 -19.64
C LEU A 474 -21.18 -1.05 -19.23
N LEU A 475 -20.56 -1.05 -18.04
CA LEU A 475 -19.84 -2.20 -17.50
C LEU A 475 -20.76 -3.18 -16.77
N GLY A 476 -22.05 -2.87 -16.58
CA GLY A 476 -23.03 -3.76 -15.93
C GLY A 476 -23.36 -3.41 -14.47
N ASP A 477 -23.15 -2.16 -14.06
CA ASP A 477 -23.26 -1.70 -12.66
C ASP A 477 -22.36 -2.52 -11.74
N ILE A 478 -21.06 -2.21 -11.75
CA ILE A 478 -20.03 -3.01 -11.07
C ILE A 478 -19.65 -2.40 -9.72
N ILE A 479 -19.06 -3.22 -8.86
CA ILE A 479 -18.26 -2.75 -7.74
C ILE A 479 -16.99 -2.08 -8.32
N LYS A 480 -16.71 -0.86 -7.84
CA LYS A 480 -15.66 0.00 -8.38
C LYS A 480 -14.61 0.25 -7.31
N VAL A 481 -13.57 -0.56 -7.27
CA VAL A 481 -12.39 -0.42 -6.41
C VAL A 481 -11.18 -0.92 -7.19
N THR A 482 -9.96 -0.50 -6.87
CA THR A 482 -8.79 -0.88 -7.68
C THR A 482 -8.71 -2.39 -7.93
N PRO A 483 -8.58 -2.86 -9.19
CA PRO A 483 -8.44 -2.08 -10.43
C PRO A 483 -9.76 -1.79 -11.20
N SER A 484 -10.94 -2.29 -10.81
CA SER A 484 -12.19 -2.05 -11.55
C SER A 484 -12.58 -0.56 -11.64
N SER A 485 -12.27 0.23 -10.61
CA SER A 485 -12.45 1.70 -10.65
C SER A 485 -11.59 2.39 -11.72
N LYS A 486 -10.39 1.87 -12.00
CA LYS A 486 -9.54 2.36 -13.08
C LYS A 486 -10.17 2.06 -14.43
N VAL A 487 -10.69 0.84 -14.63
CA VAL A 487 -11.40 0.46 -15.86
C VAL A 487 -12.56 1.41 -16.13
N THR A 488 -13.36 1.72 -15.11
CA THR A 488 -14.45 2.71 -15.22
C THR A 488 -13.93 4.10 -15.57
N GLY A 489 -12.82 4.52 -14.97
CA GLY A 489 -12.16 5.81 -15.25
C GLY A 489 -11.64 5.93 -16.68
N ASP A 490 -10.92 4.93 -17.17
CA ASP A 490 -10.38 4.88 -18.53
C ASP A 490 -11.53 4.93 -19.57
N LEU A 491 -12.62 4.20 -19.32
CA LEU A 491 -13.81 4.25 -20.18
C LEU A 491 -14.49 5.62 -20.12
N ALA A 492 -14.59 6.25 -18.95
CA ALA A 492 -15.18 7.58 -18.79
C ALA A 492 -14.40 8.65 -19.58
N GLN A 493 -13.07 8.64 -19.48
CA GLN A 493 -12.21 9.54 -20.25
C GLN A 493 -12.33 9.28 -21.75
N PHE A 494 -12.38 8.00 -22.16
CA PHE A 494 -12.59 7.62 -23.55
C PHE A 494 -13.93 8.17 -24.10
N ILE A 495 -15.01 8.06 -23.33
CA ILE A 495 -16.33 8.59 -23.70
C ILE A 495 -16.27 10.11 -23.91
N VAL A 496 -15.67 10.85 -22.97
CA VAL A 496 -15.57 12.32 -23.06
C VAL A 496 -14.65 12.76 -24.20
N ALA A 497 -13.47 12.16 -24.31
CA ALA A 497 -12.48 12.52 -25.34
C ALA A 497 -13.00 12.29 -26.77
N ASN A 498 -13.90 11.33 -26.96
CA ASN A 498 -14.50 11.01 -28.26
C ASN A 498 -15.91 11.60 -28.43
N ASN A 499 -16.40 12.38 -27.46
CA ASN A 499 -17.75 12.98 -27.44
C ASN A 499 -18.86 11.96 -27.75
N LEU A 500 -18.82 10.80 -27.08
CA LEU A 500 -19.75 9.70 -27.31
C LEU A 500 -20.91 9.74 -26.31
N SER A 501 -22.11 9.41 -26.78
CA SER A 501 -23.23 9.05 -25.93
C SER A 501 -23.19 7.57 -25.53
N GLU A 502 -23.94 7.19 -24.49
CA GLU A 502 -24.07 5.78 -24.05
C GLU A 502 -24.57 4.86 -25.18
N ALA A 503 -25.57 5.32 -25.94
CA ALA A 503 -26.11 4.58 -27.09
C ALA A 503 -25.06 4.37 -28.19
N GLU A 504 -24.30 5.41 -28.53
CA GLU A 504 -23.24 5.30 -29.55
C GLU A 504 -22.12 4.34 -29.14
N VAL A 505 -21.77 4.27 -27.85
CA VAL A 505 -20.80 3.28 -27.36
C VAL A 505 -21.28 1.87 -27.64
N ILE A 506 -22.57 1.58 -27.38
CA ILE A 506 -23.17 0.26 -27.59
C ILE A 506 -23.30 -0.08 -29.08
N GLU A 507 -23.82 0.86 -29.88
CA GLU A 507 -24.06 0.68 -31.31
C GLU A 507 -22.74 0.51 -32.10
N ARG A 508 -21.70 1.27 -31.73
CA ARG A 508 -20.41 1.31 -32.43
C ARG A 508 -19.32 0.48 -31.73
N ALA A 509 -19.67 -0.35 -30.74
CA ALA A 509 -18.71 -1.13 -29.95
C ALA A 509 -17.78 -2.00 -30.82
N SER A 510 -18.25 -2.52 -31.95
CA SER A 510 -17.45 -3.34 -32.88
C SER A 510 -16.44 -2.54 -33.71
N THR A 511 -16.48 -1.20 -33.70
CA THR A 511 -15.54 -0.36 -34.45
C THR A 511 -14.69 0.56 -33.56
N LEU A 512 -15.11 0.85 -32.33
CA LEU A 512 -14.41 1.73 -31.38
C LEU A 512 -13.15 1.09 -30.78
N SER A 513 -12.02 1.79 -30.74
CA SER A 513 -10.81 1.28 -30.07
C SER A 513 -10.86 1.54 -28.57
N PHE A 514 -11.44 0.61 -27.80
CA PHE A 514 -11.53 0.71 -26.35
C PHE A 514 -10.14 0.69 -25.67
N PRO A 515 -10.00 1.36 -24.51
CA PRO A 515 -8.81 1.22 -23.67
C PRO A 515 -8.52 -0.23 -23.32
N THR A 516 -7.24 -0.60 -23.20
CA THR A 516 -6.81 -1.97 -22.89
C THR A 516 -7.44 -2.50 -21.61
N SER A 517 -7.52 -1.68 -20.56
CA SER A 517 -8.14 -2.05 -19.29
C SER A 517 -9.62 -2.46 -19.42
N VAL A 518 -10.36 -1.83 -20.34
CA VAL A 518 -11.76 -2.18 -20.64
C VAL A 518 -11.84 -3.51 -21.37
N VAL A 519 -10.93 -3.75 -22.32
CA VAL A 519 -10.84 -5.03 -23.01
C VAL A 519 -10.50 -6.15 -22.01
N GLU A 520 -9.49 -5.96 -21.18
CA GLU A 520 -9.05 -6.93 -20.16
C GLU A 520 -10.14 -7.23 -19.13
N TYR A 521 -10.90 -6.22 -18.70
CA TYR A 521 -12.09 -6.42 -17.87
C TYR A 521 -13.09 -7.36 -18.54
N PHE A 522 -13.46 -7.10 -19.79
CA PHE A 522 -14.38 -7.95 -20.55
C PHE A 522 -13.79 -9.34 -20.85
N GLN A 523 -12.48 -9.49 -20.88
CA GLN A 523 -11.81 -10.79 -20.97
C GLN A 523 -11.84 -11.56 -19.63
N GLY A 524 -12.21 -10.93 -18.51
CA GLY A 524 -12.31 -11.58 -17.21
C GLY A 524 -11.03 -11.53 -16.37
N TYR A 525 -10.03 -10.71 -16.74
CA TYR A 525 -8.78 -10.56 -15.99
C TYR A 525 -8.97 -10.10 -14.53
N LEU A 526 -10.10 -9.44 -14.25
CA LEU A 526 -10.42 -8.92 -12.91
C LEU A 526 -11.29 -9.88 -12.09
N GLY A 527 -11.63 -11.06 -12.64
CA GLY A 527 -12.69 -11.91 -12.12
C GLY A 527 -14.02 -11.67 -12.84
N ILE A 528 -15.03 -12.44 -12.44
CA ILE A 528 -16.38 -12.39 -13.02
C ILE A 528 -17.25 -11.52 -12.09
N PRO A 529 -17.88 -10.44 -12.60
CA PRO A 529 -18.77 -9.63 -11.78
C PRO A 529 -20.01 -10.45 -11.33
N PRO A 530 -20.65 -10.11 -10.21
CA PRO A 530 -21.69 -10.96 -9.59
C PRO A 530 -22.90 -11.24 -10.49
N PHE A 531 -23.21 -10.31 -11.40
CA PHE A 531 -24.35 -10.39 -12.31
C PHE A 531 -23.94 -10.69 -13.76
N GLY A 532 -22.69 -11.14 -13.96
CA GLY A 532 -22.13 -11.37 -15.28
C GLY A 532 -21.83 -10.09 -16.06
N PHE A 533 -21.32 -10.26 -17.28
CA PHE A 533 -20.97 -9.16 -18.15
C PHE A 533 -22.14 -8.77 -19.07
N PRO A 534 -22.30 -7.48 -19.42
CA PRO A 534 -23.36 -7.05 -20.32
C PRO A 534 -23.15 -7.54 -21.76
N GLU A 535 -24.11 -8.33 -22.27
CA GLU A 535 -24.19 -8.74 -23.68
C GLU A 535 -25.28 -7.95 -24.42
N PRO A 536 -25.12 -7.64 -25.73
CA PRO A 536 -24.02 -8.06 -26.62
C PRO A 536 -22.77 -7.16 -26.57
N LEU A 537 -22.67 -6.25 -25.59
CA LEU A 537 -21.58 -5.27 -25.54
C LEU A 537 -20.21 -5.94 -25.38
N ARG A 538 -20.06 -6.85 -24.42
CA ARG A 538 -18.83 -7.64 -24.22
C ARG A 538 -18.37 -8.28 -25.54
N THR A 539 -19.24 -9.04 -26.19
CA THR A 539 -18.93 -9.70 -27.47
C THR A 539 -18.41 -8.71 -28.52
N ARG A 540 -19.02 -7.53 -28.63
CA ARG A 540 -18.63 -6.49 -29.60
C ARG A 540 -17.31 -5.79 -29.24
N VAL A 541 -17.01 -5.63 -27.95
CA VAL A 541 -15.73 -5.06 -27.48
C VAL A 541 -14.59 -6.04 -27.76
N LEU A 542 -14.79 -7.32 -27.45
CA LEU A 542 -13.76 -8.35 -27.60
C LEU A 542 -13.46 -8.70 -29.06
N ARG A 543 -14.48 -8.78 -29.93
CA ARG A 543 -14.32 -9.12 -31.36
C ARG A 543 -13.51 -10.41 -31.61
N GLY A 544 -13.60 -11.37 -30.69
CA GLY A 544 -12.80 -12.60 -30.76
C GLY A 544 -11.30 -12.39 -30.57
N LYS A 545 -10.84 -11.25 -30.02
CA LYS A 545 -9.45 -11.06 -29.62
C LYS A 545 -9.04 -12.15 -28.63
N THR A 546 -7.95 -12.84 -28.95
CA THR A 546 -7.35 -13.84 -28.08
C THR A 546 -6.52 -13.18 -26.99
N ILE A 547 -6.41 -13.87 -25.87
CA ILE A 547 -5.59 -13.51 -24.72
C ILE A 547 -4.17 -14.01 -24.98
N GLU A 548 -3.20 -13.10 -24.93
CA GLU A 548 -1.78 -13.42 -25.12
C GLU A 548 -1.31 -14.41 -24.06
N GLY A 549 -0.47 -15.38 -24.44
CA GLY A 549 0.05 -16.40 -23.53
C GLY A 549 -0.93 -17.55 -23.22
N THR A 550 -2.11 -17.58 -23.85
CA THR A 550 -3.08 -18.68 -23.71
C THR A 550 -3.20 -19.50 -24.99
N ASN A 551 -3.78 -20.71 -24.91
CA ASN A 551 -4.09 -21.57 -26.06
C ASN A 551 -5.31 -21.07 -26.86
N GLY A 552 -5.33 -19.78 -27.22
CA GLY A 552 -6.39 -19.16 -28.01
C GLY A 552 -7.65 -18.79 -27.22
N LEU A 553 -7.58 -18.69 -25.88
CA LEU A 553 -8.71 -18.24 -25.08
C LEU A 553 -9.06 -16.79 -25.44
N THR A 554 -10.35 -16.48 -25.53
CA THR A 554 -10.82 -15.09 -25.73
C THR A 554 -11.28 -14.45 -24.43
N GLN A 555 -11.55 -15.26 -23.41
CA GLN A 555 -12.02 -14.86 -22.09
C GLN A 555 -11.72 -15.94 -21.05
N PHE A 556 -11.56 -15.53 -19.79
CA PHE A 556 -11.47 -16.42 -18.63
C PHE A 556 -12.87 -16.81 -18.14
N GLU A 557 -13.02 -18.07 -17.71
CA GLU A 557 -14.22 -18.60 -17.04
C GLU A 557 -14.03 -18.81 -15.53
N GLY A 558 -12.80 -18.63 -15.03
CA GLY A 558 -12.43 -18.80 -13.64
C GLY A 558 -11.37 -17.78 -13.23
N ARG A 559 -10.59 -18.09 -12.18
CA ARG A 559 -9.51 -17.23 -11.72
C ARG A 559 -8.38 -17.18 -12.76
N PRO A 560 -7.99 -15.99 -13.26
CA PRO A 560 -6.98 -15.89 -14.34
C PRO A 560 -5.59 -16.44 -13.97
N GLY A 561 -5.24 -16.44 -12.67
CA GLY A 561 -3.97 -16.97 -12.19
C GLY A 561 -3.91 -18.49 -11.99
N ALA A 562 -5.03 -19.20 -12.09
CA ALA A 562 -5.11 -20.62 -11.70
C ALA A 562 -4.26 -21.56 -12.57
N ASP A 563 -4.10 -21.22 -13.85
CA ASP A 563 -3.34 -22.01 -14.82
C ASP A 563 -1.90 -21.50 -15.03
N LEU A 564 -1.47 -20.50 -14.27
CA LEU A 564 -0.10 -19.99 -14.37
C LEU A 564 0.89 -21.01 -13.78
N ALA A 565 1.96 -21.27 -14.50
CA ALA A 565 3.04 -22.11 -13.99
C ALA A 565 3.65 -21.48 -12.72
N PRO A 566 4.05 -22.29 -11.72
CA PRO A 566 4.70 -21.79 -10.52
C PRO A 566 5.92 -20.91 -10.84
N PHE A 567 6.07 -19.82 -10.08
CA PHE A 567 7.23 -18.95 -10.19
C PHE A 567 8.48 -19.67 -9.65
N ASP A 568 9.55 -19.71 -10.44
CA ASP A 568 10.82 -20.34 -10.07
C ASP A 568 11.72 -19.34 -9.34
N PHE A 569 11.60 -19.34 -8.01
CA PHE A 569 12.36 -18.44 -7.13
C PHE A 569 13.89 -18.67 -7.21
N ASP A 570 14.35 -19.90 -7.39
CA ASP A 570 15.79 -20.22 -7.42
C ASP A 570 16.46 -19.69 -8.69
N THR A 571 15.79 -19.91 -9.84
CA THR A 571 16.27 -19.39 -11.12
C THR A 571 16.27 -17.86 -11.14
N GLU A 572 15.20 -17.22 -10.66
CA GLU A 572 15.10 -15.75 -10.65
C GLU A 572 16.08 -15.11 -9.65
N ARG A 573 16.32 -15.74 -8.50
CA ARG A 573 17.40 -15.32 -7.59
C ARG A 573 18.75 -15.32 -8.29
N SER A 574 19.08 -16.41 -8.95
CA SER A 574 20.37 -16.55 -9.66
C SER A 574 20.56 -15.45 -10.71
N LYS A 575 19.50 -15.09 -11.44
CA LYS A 575 19.52 -13.96 -12.39
C LYS A 575 19.74 -12.62 -11.71
N LEU A 576 19.04 -12.34 -10.60
CA LEU A 576 19.22 -11.11 -9.84
C LEU A 576 20.63 -11.01 -9.23
N GLU A 577 21.19 -12.10 -8.70
CA GLU A 577 22.55 -12.14 -8.17
C GLU A 577 23.60 -11.95 -9.27
N GLN A 578 23.37 -12.50 -10.46
CA GLN A 578 24.25 -12.25 -11.60
C GLN A 578 24.21 -10.78 -12.04
N LYS A 579 23.01 -10.19 -12.09
CA LYS A 579 22.79 -8.82 -12.55
C LYS A 579 23.28 -7.77 -11.54
N TRP A 580 22.92 -7.94 -10.27
CA TRP A 580 23.07 -6.92 -9.23
C TRP A 580 24.00 -7.34 -8.09
N GLY A 581 24.35 -8.62 -7.98
CA GLY A 581 25.10 -9.17 -6.85
C GLY A 581 26.60 -8.85 -6.88
N PRO A 582 27.38 -9.41 -5.94
CA PRO A 582 28.79 -9.06 -5.75
C PRO A 582 29.70 -9.39 -6.93
N THR A 583 29.24 -10.30 -7.80
CA THR A 583 29.90 -10.77 -9.02
C THR A 583 29.48 -10.01 -10.28
N SER A 584 28.57 -9.02 -10.17
CA SER A 584 28.15 -8.18 -11.29
C SER A 584 29.33 -7.38 -11.85
N GLU A 585 29.51 -7.41 -13.17
CA GLU A 585 30.53 -6.63 -13.88
C GLU A 585 30.21 -5.13 -13.91
N GLU A 586 28.92 -4.78 -13.82
CA GLU A 586 28.41 -3.41 -14.01
C GLU A 586 28.18 -2.69 -12.67
N TYR A 587 27.77 -3.42 -11.63
CA TYR A 587 27.40 -2.85 -10.33
C TYR A 587 28.35 -3.32 -9.22
N SER A 588 29.26 -2.44 -8.80
CA SER A 588 30.28 -2.73 -7.77
C SER A 588 29.77 -2.68 -6.33
N HIS A 589 28.49 -2.96 -6.09
CA HIS A 589 27.90 -2.94 -4.75
C HIS A 589 27.94 -4.35 -4.15
N ASN A 590 28.29 -4.47 -2.86
CA ASN A 590 28.05 -5.70 -2.09
C ASN A 590 26.54 -5.82 -1.81
N PHE A 591 25.75 -5.95 -2.86
CA PHE A 591 24.31 -6.18 -2.78
C PHE A 591 24.10 -7.69 -2.70
N THR A 592 23.44 -8.13 -1.62
CA THR A 592 23.01 -9.51 -1.46
C THR A 592 21.50 -9.51 -1.66
N VAL A 593 21.01 -10.30 -2.61
CA VAL A 593 19.58 -10.42 -2.89
C VAL A 593 18.92 -11.07 -1.68
N ARG A 594 18.03 -10.34 -1.00
CA ARG A 594 17.22 -10.87 0.10
C ARG A 594 15.94 -11.52 -0.45
N ASP A 595 15.27 -12.33 0.34
CA ASP A 595 14.00 -12.97 -0.04
C ASP A 595 12.92 -11.92 -0.36
N VAL A 596 12.88 -10.84 0.42
CA VAL A 596 12.01 -9.68 0.17
C VAL A 596 12.30 -8.96 -1.14
N ASP A 597 13.55 -8.96 -1.60
CA ASP A 597 13.93 -8.34 -2.87
C ASP A 597 13.43 -9.19 -4.04
N LEU A 598 13.55 -10.53 -3.93
CA LEU A 598 13.04 -11.47 -4.90
C LEU A 598 11.50 -11.43 -5.02
N LEU A 599 10.78 -11.29 -3.90
CA LEU A 599 9.33 -11.09 -3.91
C LEU A 599 8.91 -9.76 -4.54
N SER A 600 9.68 -8.70 -4.27
CA SER A 600 9.42 -7.39 -4.88
C SER A 600 9.63 -7.44 -6.39
N HIS A 601 10.66 -8.15 -6.85
CA HIS A 601 10.89 -8.46 -8.27
C HIS A 601 9.78 -9.32 -8.88
N ALA A 602 9.34 -10.38 -8.20
CA ALA A 602 8.26 -11.24 -8.68
C ALA A 602 6.95 -10.46 -8.89
N MET A 603 6.66 -9.50 -8.00
CA MET A 603 5.46 -8.66 -8.08
C MET A 603 5.60 -7.53 -9.10
N TYR A 604 6.76 -6.88 -9.14
CA TYR A 604 7.03 -5.63 -9.84
C TYR A 604 8.43 -5.61 -10.48
N PRO A 605 8.72 -6.47 -11.48
CA PRO A 605 10.09 -6.68 -11.97
C PRO A 605 10.72 -5.41 -12.53
N ALA A 606 9.98 -4.68 -13.38
CA ALA A 606 10.46 -3.45 -13.98
C ALA A 606 10.63 -2.29 -12.99
N VAL A 607 9.87 -2.28 -11.89
CA VAL A 607 9.94 -1.21 -10.88
C VAL A 607 11.09 -1.49 -9.91
N PHE A 608 11.25 -2.75 -9.54
CA PHE A 608 12.33 -3.18 -8.67
C PHE A 608 13.70 -2.96 -9.32
N ASP A 609 13.80 -3.20 -10.63
CA ASP A 609 15.01 -2.95 -11.41
C ASP A 609 15.39 -1.44 -11.56
N GLU A 610 14.45 -0.50 -11.35
CA GLU A 610 14.63 0.96 -11.56
C GLU A 610 14.93 1.75 -10.27
#